data_AF-F6B9S5-F1
#
_entry.id   AF-F6B9S5-F1
#
_cell.length_a   1.000
_cell.length_b   1.000
_cell.length_c   1.000
_cell.angle_alpha   90.00
_cell.angle_beta   90.00
_cell.angle_gamma   90.00
#
_symmetry.space_group_name_H-M   'P 1'
#
loop_
_entity.id
_entity.type
_entity.pdbx_description
1 polymer ?
#
loop_
_entity_poly.entity_id
_entity_poly.type
_entity_poly.pdbx_seq_one_letter_code
_entity_poly.pdbx_strand_id
1 'polypeptide(L)'
;MPNFKIFQDNPDYARIKIFGNNNVALNTDNSGNLAITSTGLAITAPANGLTITSTGLAITAPANGLTVTASADGLAITPPTSGLLITSTGLAVTGTISTALGTTDVSAVRANITDTAGSPDETYNVLGIASWTFGVVNDSTVANAQALVKLQVSPDGTHWIDEISNTTIDQNSVKTFVATTFVKYARLYYSAVSASSAVTLNIFFQGQTS
;
A
#
# COMPACT_ATOMS: atom_id res chain seq x y z
N MET A 1 58.92 -24.18 -42.65
CA MET A 1 58.47 -24.86 -41.42
C MET A 1 57.96 -26.23 -41.81
N PRO A 2 58.58 -27.35 -41.42
CA PRO A 2 57.95 -28.66 -41.63
C PRO A 2 56.87 -28.88 -40.58
N ASN A 3 55.67 -29.24 -41.07
CA ASN A 3 54.53 -29.68 -40.28
C ASN A 3 54.89 -30.95 -39.51
N PHE A 4 54.73 -30.92 -38.18
CA PHE A 4 54.70 -32.13 -37.39
C PHE A 4 53.31 -32.76 -37.52
N LYS A 5 53.23 -33.92 -38.20
CA LYS A 5 52.10 -34.83 -38.05
C LYS A 5 52.14 -35.35 -36.62
N ILE A 6 51.02 -35.32 -35.90
CA ILE A 6 50.90 -36.20 -34.74
C ILE A 6 51.15 -37.62 -35.27
N PHE A 7 52.22 -38.29 -34.82
CA PHE A 7 52.51 -39.69 -35.19
C PHE A 7 51.43 -40.65 -34.68
N GLN A 8 50.53 -40.12 -33.86
CA GLN A 8 49.44 -40.85 -33.28
C GLN A 8 48.21 -40.80 -34.20
N ASP A 9 48.25 -41.64 -35.24
CA ASP A 9 47.18 -41.78 -36.23
C ASP A 9 45.94 -42.49 -35.67
N ASN A 10 46.05 -43.09 -34.48
CA ASN A 10 44.92 -43.66 -33.78
C ASN A 10 44.32 -42.62 -32.80
N PRO A 11 43.11 -42.11 -33.07
CA PRO A 11 42.44 -41.14 -32.19
C PRO A 11 42.29 -41.63 -30.74
N ASP A 12 42.26 -42.96 -30.49
CA ASP A 12 42.14 -43.54 -29.14
C ASP A 12 43.38 -43.34 -28.26
N TYR A 13 44.51 -42.96 -28.84
CA TYR A 13 45.75 -42.66 -28.11
C TYR A 13 45.98 -41.15 -27.94
N ALA A 14 45.14 -40.30 -28.54
CA ALA A 14 45.14 -38.84 -28.33
C ALA A 14 44.29 -38.43 -27.11
N ARG A 15 44.35 -39.20 -26.01
CA ARG A 15 43.44 -39.02 -24.87
C ARG A 15 43.84 -37.82 -24.00
N ILE A 16 42.92 -36.88 -23.86
CA ILE A 16 42.89 -35.93 -22.75
C ILE A 16 42.63 -36.74 -21.47
N LYS A 17 43.50 -36.61 -20.47
CA LYS A 17 43.37 -37.33 -19.19
C LYS A 17 42.33 -36.62 -18.32
N ILE A 18 41.10 -37.10 -18.37
CA ILE A 18 40.02 -36.66 -17.48
C ILE A 18 40.07 -37.54 -16.22
N PHE A 19 40.33 -36.93 -15.06
CA PHE A 19 40.43 -37.64 -13.79
C PHE A 19 39.03 -37.89 -13.22
N GLY A 20 38.67 -39.15 -13.03
CA GLY A 20 37.48 -39.61 -12.31
C GLY A 20 37.78 -40.96 -11.66
N ASN A 21 37.06 -41.33 -10.60
CA ASN A 21 37.26 -42.62 -9.92
C ASN A 21 36.61 -43.80 -10.66
N ASN A 22 35.82 -43.53 -11.71
CA ASN A 22 35.16 -44.49 -12.57
C ASN A 22 35.58 -44.28 -14.03
N ASN A 23 35.89 -45.37 -14.73
CA ASN A 23 36.23 -45.34 -16.17
C ASN A 23 34.94 -45.34 -17.01
N VAL A 24 34.16 -44.26 -16.91
CA VAL A 24 32.88 -44.07 -17.61
C VAL A 24 32.97 -42.78 -18.42
N ALA A 25 32.34 -42.76 -19.60
CA ALA A 25 32.27 -41.56 -20.43
C ALA A 25 31.51 -40.42 -19.72
N LEU A 26 31.92 -39.18 -19.95
CA LEU A 26 31.13 -38.01 -19.55
C LEU A 26 29.91 -37.92 -20.47
N ASN A 27 28.72 -38.14 -19.91
CA ASN A 27 27.47 -38.02 -20.66
C ASN A 27 27.03 -36.55 -20.71
N THR A 28 26.63 -36.11 -21.89
CA THR A 28 25.96 -34.83 -22.11
C THR A 28 24.48 -35.05 -22.40
N ASP A 29 23.65 -34.03 -22.18
CA ASP A 29 22.26 -34.03 -22.64
C ASP A 29 22.19 -33.87 -24.17
N ASN A 30 20.98 -33.91 -24.74
CA ASN A 30 20.75 -33.73 -26.18
C ASN A 30 21.21 -32.35 -26.73
N SER A 31 21.51 -31.40 -25.84
CA SER A 31 22.02 -30.06 -26.18
C SER A 31 23.54 -29.95 -25.97
N GLY A 32 24.20 -31.02 -25.53
CA GLY A 32 25.65 -31.04 -25.28
C GLY A 32 26.07 -30.55 -23.89
N ASN A 33 25.13 -30.35 -22.96
CA ASN A 33 25.46 -29.89 -21.60
C ASN A 33 25.87 -31.05 -20.70
N LEU A 34 26.88 -30.85 -19.86
CA LEU A 34 27.29 -31.82 -18.84
C LEU A 34 26.40 -31.70 -17.59
N ALA A 35 25.70 -32.78 -17.23
CA ALA A 35 24.99 -32.85 -15.96
C ALA A 35 25.98 -33.14 -14.82
N ILE A 36 26.04 -32.26 -13.81
CA ILE A 36 26.85 -32.45 -12.61
C ILE A 36 25.92 -32.74 -11.43
N THR A 37 26.05 -33.92 -10.83
CA THR A 37 25.40 -34.26 -9.55
C THR A 37 26.48 -34.37 -8.50
N SER A 38 26.40 -33.55 -7.45
CA SER A 38 27.34 -33.60 -6.33
C SER A 38 26.61 -33.42 -5.01
N THR A 39 27.16 -34.00 -3.94
CA THR A 39 26.70 -33.77 -2.56
C THR A 39 27.02 -32.35 -2.07
N GLY A 40 27.86 -31.63 -2.82
CA GLY A 40 28.12 -30.20 -2.69
C GLY A 40 28.69 -29.66 -3.99
N LEU A 41 28.07 -28.63 -4.55
CA LEU A 41 28.61 -27.89 -5.68
C LEU A 41 29.12 -26.55 -5.13
N ALA A 42 30.44 -26.39 -5.05
CA ALA A 42 31.04 -25.11 -4.71
C ALA A 42 31.17 -24.26 -5.99
N ILE A 43 30.44 -23.15 -6.06
CA ILE A 43 30.56 -22.16 -7.14
C ILE A 43 31.17 -20.89 -6.55
N THR A 44 32.38 -20.54 -6.98
CA THR A 44 32.94 -19.20 -6.71
C THR A 44 32.42 -18.27 -7.79
N ALA A 45 31.49 -17.38 -7.43
CA ALA A 45 30.97 -16.39 -8.35
C ALA A 45 32.08 -15.40 -8.76
N PRO A 46 32.07 -14.87 -10.01
CA PRO A 46 32.92 -13.75 -10.39
C PRO A 46 32.53 -12.48 -9.60
N ALA A 47 33.36 -11.43 -9.67
CA ALA A 47 33.15 -10.19 -8.91
C ALA A 47 31.77 -9.54 -9.10
N ASN A 48 31.13 -9.78 -10.25
CA ASN A 48 29.80 -9.26 -10.60
C ASN A 48 28.65 -10.23 -10.23
N GLY A 49 28.93 -11.27 -9.46
CA GLY A 49 27.94 -12.27 -9.04
C GLY A 49 27.72 -13.40 -10.06
N LEU A 50 26.93 -14.39 -9.64
CA LEU A 50 26.52 -15.52 -10.46
C LEU A 50 25.13 -15.25 -11.02
N THR A 51 24.99 -15.13 -12.34
CA THR A 51 23.68 -15.08 -12.98
C THR A 51 23.16 -16.50 -13.20
N ILE A 52 22.05 -16.85 -12.54
CA ILE A 52 21.32 -18.09 -12.78
C ILE A 52 20.05 -17.75 -13.54
N THR A 53 19.97 -18.13 -14.82
CA THR A 53 18.74 -18.02 -15.61
C THR A 53 18.06 -19.39 -15.61
N SER A 54 16.91 -19.50 -14.95
CA SER A 54 16.11 -20.72 -14.95
C SER A 54 14.63 -20.38 -15.10
N THR A 55 13.88 -21.17 -15.87
CA THR A 55 12.41 -21.12 -15.91
C THR A 55 11.78 -21.64 -14.62
N GLY A 56 12.58 -22.23 -13.74
CA GLY A 56 12.23 -22.62 -12.38
C GLY A 56 13.48 -22.99 -11.60
N LEU A 57 13.98 -22.09 -10.75
CA LEU A 57 15.00 -22.44 -9.77
C LEU A 57 14.30 -23.01 -8.54
N ALA A 58 14.33 -24.33 -8.38
CA ALA A 58 13.86 -24.97 -7.16
C ALA A 58 15.01 -25.03 -6.15
N ILE A 59 14.93 -24.22 -5.09
CA ILE A 59 15.86 -24.32 -3.95
C ILE A 59 15.15 -25.10 -2.84
N THR A 60 15.50 -26.38 -2.68
CA THR A 60 15.13 -27.14 -1.49
C THR A 60 16.16 -26.84 -0.41
N ALA A 61 15.79 -25.98 0.53
CA ALA A 61 16.64 -25.67 1.66
C ALA A 61 16.82 -26.89 2.60
N PRO A 62 17.96 -27.00 3.31
CA PRO A 62 18.10 -27.93 4.42
C PRO A 62 17.06 -27.68 5.52
N ALA A 63 16.96 -28.59 6.51
CA ALA A 63 16.01 -28.46 7.63
C ALA A 63 16.10 -27.12 8.39
N ASN A 64 17.27 -26.46 8.36
CA ASN A 64 17.51 -25.17 9.00
C ASN A 64 17.15 -23.95 8.11
N GLY A 65 16.58 -24.17 6.92
CA GLY A 65 16.19 -23.13 5.99
C GLY A 65 17.30 -22.64 5.06
N LEU A 66 16.96 -21.69 4.20
CA LEU A 66 17.88 -21.05 3.27
C LEU A 66 18.36 -19.73 3.90
N THR A 67 19.66 -19.62 4.14
CA THR A 67 20.26 -18.34 4.52
C THR A 67 20.57 -17.53 3.26
N VAL A 68 19.93 -16.38 3.09
CA VAL A 68 20.27 -15.39 2.07
C VAL A 68 20.88 -14.18 2.75
N THR A 69 22.18 -13.96 2.52
CA THR A 69 22.87 -12.74 2.96
C THR A 69 23.01 -11.82 1.76
N ALA A 70 22.39 -10.64 1.80
CA ALA A 70 22.55 -9.62 0.78
C ALA A 70 23.67 -8.63 1.12
N SER A 71 24.08 -7.81 0.15
CA SER A 71 24.99 -6.69 0.41
C SER A 71 24.33 -5.63 1.29
N ALA A 72 25.07 -4.60 1.68
CA ALA A 72 24.54 -3.46 2.43
C ALA A 72 23.38 -2.74 1.70
N ASP A 73 23.32 -2.85 0.37
CA ASP A 73 22.24 -2.29 -0.46
C ASP A 73 20.95 -3.11 -0.38
N GLY A 74 20.98 -4.28 0.29
CA GLY A 74 19.82 -5.11 0.57
C GLY A 74 19.51 -6.15 -0.51
N LEU A 75 18.49 -6.97 -0.23
CA LEU A 75 17.98 -7.99 -1.14
C LEU A 75 16.86 -7.39 -2.00
N ALA A 76 17.08 -7.27 -3.31
CA ALA A 76 16.02 -6.89 -4.24
C ALA A 76 15.18 -8.11 -4.60
N ILE A 77 13.89 -8.12 -4.22
CA ILE A 77 12.90 -9.12 -4.63
C ILE A 77 11.86 -8.44 -5.51
N THR A 78 11.72 -8.88 -6.76
CA THR A 78 10.59 -8.52 -7.63
C THR A 78 9.55 -9.65 -7.53
N PRO A 79 8.47 -9.49 -6.75
CA PRO A 79 7.47 -10.54 -6.61
C PRO A 79 6.67 -10.73 -7.91
N PRO A 80 6.00 -11.89 -8.09
CA PRO A 80 5.01 -12.04 -9.14
C PRO A 80 3.84 -11.04 -8.94
N THR A 81 3.01 -10.86 -9.96
CA THR A 81 1.84 -9.96 -9.91
C THR A 81 0.89 -10.26 -8.76
N SER A 82 0.82 -11.53 -8.33
CA SER A 82 0.04 -11.96 -7.17
C SER A 82 0.72 -11.72 -5.80
N GLY A 83 1.88 -11.08 -5.77
CA GLY A 83 2.62 -10.73 -4.56
C GLY A 83 3.55 -11.84 -4.03
N LEU A 84 4.19 -11.57 -2.90
CA LEU A 84 5.06 -12.51 -2.18
C LEU A 84 4.28 -13.14 -1.03
N LEU A 85 4.08 -14.46 -1.04
CA LEU A 85 3.50 -15.18 0.08
C LEU A 85 4.57 -15.46 1.14
N ILE A 86 4.38 -14.96 2.36
CA ILE A 86 5.22 -15.26 3.53
C ILE A 86 4.34 -15.97 4.56
N THR A 87 4.64 -17.23 4.87
CA THR A 87 3.85 -18.06 5.82
C THR A 87 4.50 -18.18 7.19
N SER A 88 5.52 -17.35 7.50
CA SER A 88 6.23 -17.44 8.77
C SER A 88 5.44 -16.76 9.90
N THR A 89 5.54 -17.33 11.11
CA THR A 89 4.97 -16.76 12.33
C THR A 89 5.84 -15.66 12.96
N GLY A 90 6.99 -15.33 12.34
CA GLY A 90 8.04 -14.48 12.91
C GLY A 90 8.68 -13.52 11.93
N LEU A 91 7.96 -13.09 10.88
CA LEU A 91 8.46 -12.03 10.00
C LEU A 91 8.60 -10.72 10.79
N ALA A 92 9.84 -10.34 11.11
CA ALA A 92 10.15 -9.04 11.68
C ALA A 92 10.40 -8.04 10.54
N VAL A 93 9.46 -7.12 10.31
CA VAL A 93 9.65 -5.97 9.43
C VAL A 93 10.11 -4.80 10.31
N THR A 94 11.39 -4.46 10.24
CA THR A 94 12.00 -3.39 11.05
C THR A 94 12.03 -2.02 10.33
N GLY A 95 11.26 -1.89 9.24
CA GLY A 95 11.19 -0.68 8.41
C GLY A 95 9.78 -0.08 8.30
N THR A 96 9.63 0.92 7.43
CA THR A 96 8.34 1.59 7.19
C THR A 96 7.45 0.72 6.29
N ILE A 97 6.31 0.28 6.81
CA ILE A 97 5.21 -0.21 5.98
C ILE A 97 4.48 1.03 5.47
N SER A 98 4.67 1.38 4.19
CA SER A 98 3.92 2.49 3.59
C SER A 98 2.50 2.04 3.26
N THR A 99 1.58 2.24 4.20
CA THR A 99 0.14 2.27 3.91
C THR A 99 -0.22 3.70 3.58
N ALA A 100 -0.16 4.09 2.30
CA ALA A 100 -0.62 5.42 1.90
C ALA A 100 -2.09 5.56 2.30
N LEU A 101 -2.37 6.34 3.35
CA LEU A 101 -3.73 6.63 3.78
C LEU A 101 -4.36 7.55 2.73
N GLY A 102 -5.53 7.17 2.23
CA GLY A 102 -6.33 8.06 1.39
C GLY A 102 -6.85 9.21 2.24
N THR A 103 -6.71 10.44 1.77
CA THR A 103 -7.32 11.61 2.39
C THR A 103 -8.50 12.09 1.55
N THR A 104 -9.54 12.59 2.22
CA THR A 104 -10.68 13.29 1.61
C THR A 104 -10.70 14.70 2.18
N ASP A 105 -10.72 15.71 1.32
CA ASP A 105 -10.88 17.12 1.70
C ASP A 105 -11.89 17.75 0.73
N VAL A 106 -13.11 17.98 1.23
CA VAL A 106 -14.22 18.55 0.47
C VAL A 106 -14.65 19.83 1.16
N SER A 107 -14.78 20.92 0.41
CA SER A 107 -15.29 22.18 0.93
C SER A 107 -16.46 22.69 0.11
N ALA A 108 -17.40 23.35 0.78
CA ALA A 108 -18.58 23.88 0.13
C ALA A 108 -19.10 25.14 0.85
N VAL A 109 -19.54 26.13 0.06
CA VAL A 109 -20.15 27.37 0.56
C VAL A 109 -21.67 27.24 0.53
N ARG A 110 -22.33 27.67 1.60
CA ARG A 110 -23.79 27.77 1.74
C ARG A 110 -24.13 29.22 2.07
N ALA A 111 -24.50 30.00 1.06
CA ALA A 111 -24.73 31.43 1.19
C ALA A 111 -26.21 31.78 1.37
N ASN A 112 -26.46 32.96 1.92
CA ASN A 112 -27.79 33.58 2.03
C ASN A 112 -28.85 32.71 2.74
N ILE A 113 -28.43 31.94 3.74
CA ILE A 113 -29.34 31.14 4.56
C ILE A 113 -30.16 32.08 5.43
N THR A 114 -31.47 32.13 5.19
CA THR A 114 -32.43 32.87 6.03
C THR A 114 -33.45 31.94 6.69
N ASP A 115 -33.40 30.64 6.39
CA ASP A 115 -34.31 29.66 6.95
C ASP A 115 -33.97 29.38 8.42
N THR A 116 -34.97 29.55 9.28
CA THR A 116 -34.88 29.32 10.72
C THR A 116 -35.34 27.93 11.14
N ALA A 117 -36.02 27.19 10.27
CA ALA A 117 -36.36 25.78 10.49
C ALA A 117 -35.17 24.85 10.17
N GLY A 118 -34.34 25.29 9.21
CA GLY A 118 -33.09 24.67 8.83
C GLY A 118 -33.24 23.57 7.78
N SER A 119 -32.09 23.17 7.26
CA SER A 119 -31.99 22.16 6.20
C SER A 119 -30.76 21.27 6.41
N PRO A 120 -30.82 20.01 5.97
CA PRO A 120 -29.64 19.16 5.92
C PRO A 120 -28.68 19.61 4.82
N ASP A 121 -27.40 19.39 5.05
CA ASP A 121 -26.35 19.47 4.03
C ASP A 121 -26.18 18.14 3.28
N GLU A 122 -25.21 18.11 2.36
CA GLU A 122 -24.73 16.91 1.68
C GLU A 122 -24.44 15.77 2.67
N THR A 123 -24.82 14.56 2.28
CA THR A 123 -24.63 13.36 3.09
C THR A 123 -23.35 12.65 2.69
N TYR A 124 -22.43 12.49 3.64
CA TYR A 124 -21.16 11.82 3.44
C TYR A 124 -21.24 10.36 3.89
N ASN A 125 -20.79 9.44 3.05
CA ASN A 125 -20.51 8.06 3.46
C ASN A 125 -19.14 8.01 4.14
N VAL A 126 -19.15 7.77 5.45
CA VAL A 126 -17.93 7.78 6.28
C VAL A 126 -17.45 6.37 6.62
N LEU A 127 -18.09 5.33 6.06
CA LEU A 127 -17.66 3.95 6.23
C LEU A 127 -16.32 3.72 5.52
N GLY A 128 -15.31 3.29 6.26
CA GLY A 128 -13.93 3.13 5.77
C GLY A 128 -13.03 4.35 5.97
N ILE A 129 -13.56 5.43 6.56
CA ILE A 129 -12.78 6.60 6.97
C ILE A 129 -12.51 6.49 8.47
N ALA A 130 -11.26 6.31 8.86
CA ALA A 130 -10.83 6.06 10.24
C ALA A 130 -11.00 7.28 11.15
N SER A 131 -10.79 8.47 10.60
CA SER A 131 -11.02 9.72 11.30
C SER A 131 -11.57 10.74 10.33
N TRP A 132 -12.62 11.43 10.73
CA TRP A 132 -13.23 12.49 9.93
C TRP A 132 -13.76 13.60 10.83
N THR A 133 -13.90 14.79 10.26
CA THR A 133 -14.35 15.99 10.99
C THR A 133 -15.04 16.94 10.03
N PHE A 134 -16.09 17.60 10.51
CA PHE A 134 -16.60 18.80 9.86
C PHE A 134 -16.02 20.05 10.53
N GLY A 135 -15.47 20.96 9.72
CA GLY A 135 -15.19 22.33 10.11
C GLY A 135 -16.22 23.28 9.49
N VAL A 136 -16.75 24.21 10.27
CA VAL A 136 -17.75 25.17 9.79
C VAL A 136 -17.30 26.57 10.17
N VAL A 137 -17.09 27.42 9.18
CA VAL A 137 -16.82 28.85 9.35
C VAL A 137 -18.08 29.62 8.99
N ASN A 138 -18.56 30.47 9.89
CA ASN A 138 -19.62 31.42 9.60
C ASN A 138 -18.98 32.69 9.02
N ASP A 139 -19.00 32.82 7.70
CA ASP A 139 -18.38 33.92 6.93
C ASP A 139 -19.43 34.95 6.50
N SER A 140 -20.44 35.17 7.35
CA SER A 140 -21.54 36.08 7.06
C SER A 140 -21.06 37.54 7.10
N THR A 141 -21.53 38.34 6.15
CA THR A 141 -21.26 39.79 6.11
C THR A 141 -22.27 40.62 6.90
N VAL A 142 -23.44 40.07 7.21
CA VAL A 142 -24.50 40.74 7.98
C VAL A 142 -24.18 40.70 9.47
N ALA A 143 -24.20 41.87 10.11
CA ALA A 143 -23.90 42.01 11.54
C ALA A 143 -24.79 41.09 12.40
N ASN A 144 -24.17 40.34 13.31
CA ASN A 144 -24.83 39.39 14.22
C ASN A 144 -25.59 38.25 13.51
N ALA A 145 -25.21 37.91 12.28
CA ALA A 145 -25.71 36.70 11.61
C ALA A 145 -25.18 35.44 12.30
N GLN A 146 -26.02 34.81 13.11
CA GLN A 146 -25.72 33.58 13.83
C GLN A 146 -26.38 32.39 13.15
N ALA A 147 -25.67 31.26 13.10
CA ALA A 147 -26.22 29.98 12.66
C ALA A 147 -26.35 29.01 13.83
N LEU A 148 -27.35 28.13 13.78
CA LEU A 148 -27.39 26.92 14.59
C LEU A 148 -27.04 25.74 13.70
N VAL A 149 -26.02 24.98 14.10
CA VAL A 149 -25.53 23.81 13.36
C VAL A 149 -25.49 22.60 14.29
N LYS A 150 -25.91 21.44 13.77
CA LYS A 150 -25.86 20.16 14.46
C LYS A 150 -25.21 19.10 13.58
N LEU A 151 -24.55 18.13 14.20
CA LEU A 151 -24.02 16.95 13.53
C LEU A 151 -25.06 15.84 13.58
N GLN A 152 -25.43 15.34 12.41
CA GLN A 152 -26.32 14.19 12.31
C GLN A 152 -25.58 12.99 11.75
N VAL A 153 -25.87 11.82 12.31
CA VAL A 153 -25.36 10.53 11.83
C VAL A 153 -26.51 9.57 11.55
N SER A 154 -26.30 8.64 10.62
CA SER A 154 -27.31 7.67 10.21
C SER A 154 -26.70 6.36 9.72
N PRO A 155 -27.27 5.20 10.07
CA PRO A 155 -26.87 3.92 9.48
C PRO A 155 -27.43 3.71 8.07
N ASP A 156 -28.56 4.33 7.71
CA ASP A 156 -29.34 4.04 6.50
C ASP A 156 -29.55 5.24 5.56
N GLY A 157 -29.13 6.44 5.98
CA GLY A 157 -29.27 7.69 5.23
C GLY A 157 -30.68 8.30 5.28
N THR A 158 -31.61 7.69 6.02
CA THR A 158 -33.01 8.09 6.12
C THR A 158 -33.40 8.48 7.53
N HIS A 159 -32.99 7.70 8.53
CA HIS A 159 -33.23 7.98 9.95
C HIS A 159 -31.99 8.62 10.56
N TRP A 160 -32.14 9.83 11.09
CA TRP A 160 -31.03 10.66 11.53
C TRP A 160 -31.03 10.87 13.04
N ILE A 161 -29.86 10.70 13.65
CA ILE A 161 -29.61 10.95 15.06
C ILE A 161 -28.85 12.26 15.17
N ASP A 162 -29.33 13.19 15.99
CA ASP A 162 -28.61 14.41 16.35
C ASP A 162 -27.52 14.06 17.37
N GLU A 163 -26.33 13.70 16.88
CA GLU A 163 -25.23 13.28 17.75
C GLU A 163 -24.63 14.47 18.50
N ILE A 164 -24.36 15.56 17.77
CA ILE A 164 -24.04 16.84 18.38
C ILE A 164 -25.26 17.71 18.18
N SER A 165 -25.89 18.12 19.28
CA SER A 165 -27.05 19.01 19.27
C SER A 165 -26.71 20.41 18.73
N ASN A 166 -27.75 21.24 18.58
CA ASN A 166 -27.62 22.60 18.08
C ASN A 166 -26.50 23.40 18.78
N THR A 167 -25.51 23.78 18.00
CA THR A 167 -24.38 24.61 18.39
C THR A 167 -24.49 25.94 17.67
N THR A 168 -24.51 27.04 18.41
CA THR A 168 -24.49 28.38 17.83
C THR A 168 -23.10 28.71 17.31
N ILE A 169 -23.04 29.19 16.08
CA ILE A 169 -21.83 29.75 15.47
C ILE A 169 -22.08 31.23 15.18
N ASP A 170 -21.40 32.08 15.94
CA ASP A 170 -21.46 33.52 15.77
C ASP A 170 -20.85 33.95 14.44
N GLN A 171 -21.21 35.15 13.98
CA GLN A 171 -20.61 35.76 12.80
C GLN A 171 -19.08 35.78 12.91
N ASN A 172 -18.39 35.46 11.81
CA ASN A 172 -16.92 35.42 11.70
C ASN A 172 -16.24 34.44 12.69
N SER A 173 -16.97 33.42 13.12
CA SER A 173 -16.47 32.38 14.03
C SER A 173 -16.44 31.01 13.36
N VAL A 174 -15.67 30.10 13.95
CA VAL A 174 -15.51 28.71 13.49
C VAL A 174 -15.88 27.71 14.58
N LYS A 175 -16.46 26.58 14.19
CA LYS A 175 -16.66 25.40 15.05
C LYS A 175 -16.31 24.12 14.30
N THR A 176 -15.89 23.11 15.05
CA THR A 176 -15.65 21.76 14.55
C THR A 176 -16.66 20.78 15.15
N PHE A 177 -17.02 19.77 14.37
CA PHE A 177 -17.95 18.72 14.74
C PHE A 177 -17.27 17.37 14.48
N VAL A 178 -17.07 16.61 15.56
CA VAL A 178 -16.39 15.31 15.55
C VAL A 178 -17.34 14.28 16.14
N ALA A 179 -17.64 13.23 15.39
CA ALA A 179 -18.46 12.13 15.89
C ALA A 179 -17.72 11.30 16.94
N THR A 180 -18.48 10.85 17.92
CA THR A 180 -18.12 9.82 18.90
C THR A 180 -18.73 8.45 18.54
N THR A 181 -19.75 8.45 17.68
CA THR A 181 -20.51 7.30 17.21
C THR A 181 -20.30 7.15 15.71
N PHE A 182 -19.73 6.02 15.30
CA PHE A 182 -19.38 5.77 13.90
C PHE A 182 -20.40 4.87 13.23
N VAL A 183 -21.29 5.48 12.45
CA VAL A 183 -22.23 4.80 11.54
C VAL A 183 -21.98 5.25 10.11
N LYS A 184 -22.61 4.57 9.14
CA LYS A 184 -22.26 4.68 7.72
C LYS A 184 -22.33 6.11 7.17
N TYR A 185 -23.30 6.91 7.58
CA TYR A 185 -23.54 8.24 7.03
C TYR A 185 -23.41 9.33 8.09
N ALA A 186 -22.88 10.47 7.67
CA ALA A 186 -22.83 11.70 8.47
C ALA A 186 -23.18 12.92 7.60
N ARG A 187 -23.79 13.92 8.22
CA ARG A 187 -24.05 15.22 7.58
C ARG A 187 -24.18 16.31 8.64
N LEU A 188 -24.08 17.56 8.20
CA LEU A 188 -24.52 18.69 9.01
C LEU A 188 -25.98 19.02 8.74
N TYR A 189 -26.64 19.59 9.73
CA TYR A 189 -27.92 20.26 9.56
C TYR A 189 -27.78 21.66 10.16
N TYR A 190 -28.19 22.68 9.40
CA TYR A 190 -27.96 24.06 9.79
C TYR A 190 -29.19 24.95 9.54
N SER A 191 -29.27 26.04 10.29
CA SER A 191 -30.30 27.07 10.17
C SER A 191 -29.72 28.44 10.52
N ALA A 192 -30.36 29.50 10.05
CA ALA A 192 -30.14 30.83 10.59
C ALA A 192 -30.90 30.97 11.92
N VAL A 193 -30.32 31.68 12.89
CA VAL A 193 -31.03 32.01 14.14
C VAL A 193 -32.17 33.01 13.88
N SER A 194 -32.00 33.88 12.89
CA SER A 194 -33.00 34.87 12.48
C SER A 194 -33.07 34.99 10.96
N ALA A 195 -34.28 35.04 10.42
CA ALA A 195 -34.51 35.30 9.00
C ALA A 195 -34.12 36.71 8.56
N SER A 196 -33.93 37.65 9.51
CA SER A 196 -33.49 39.02 9.22
C SER A 196 -32.01 39.14 8.92
N SER A 197 -31.21 38.14 9.28
CA SER A 197 -29.75 38.18 9.21
C SER A 197 -29.24 36.97 8.44
N ALA A 198 -29.14 37.12 7.12
CA ALA A 198 -28.72 36.05 6.23
C ALA A 198 -27.34 35.51 6.60
N VAL A 199 -27.22 34.18 6.70
CA VAL A 199 -25.99 33.49 7.10
C VAL A 199 -25.29 32.90 5.87
N THR A 200 -23.97 33.03 5.81
CA THR A 200 -23.09 32.30 4.88
C THR A 200 -22.17 31.38 5.65
N LEU A 201 -22.21 30.07 5.36
CA LEU A 201 -21.36 29.05 5.98
C LEU A 201 -20.39 28.47 4.95
N ASN A 202 -19.12 28.39 5.32
CA ASN A 202 -18.11 27.62 4.61
C ASN A 202 -17.90 26.31 5.39
N ILE A 203 -18.29 25.19 4.79
CA ILE A 203 -18.28 23.87 5.41
C ILE A 203 -17.15 23.05 4.78
N PHE A 204 -16.34 22.42 5.63
CA PHE A 204 -15.21 21.57 5.26
C PHE A 204 -15.47 20.17 5.84
N PHE A 205 -15.46 19.14 5.00
CA PHE A 205 -15.42 17.75 5.42
C PHE A 205 -14.04 17.19 5.12
N GLN A 206 -13.34 16.78 6.18
CA GLN A 206 -11.99 16.24 6.08
C GLN A 206 -11.95 14.85 6.70
N GLY A 207 -11.29 13.92 6.03
CA GLY A 207 -11.20 12.53 6.46
C GLY A 207 -9.91 11.83 6.02
N GLN A 208 -9.52 10.81 6.78
CA GLN A 208 -8.40 9.91 6.47
C GLN A 208 -8.84 8.45 6.57
N THR A 209 -8.45 7.61 5.62
CA THR A 209 -8.71 6.17 5.68
C THR A 209 -7.80 5.49 6.70
N SER A 210 -8.18 4.29 7.15
CA SER A 210 -7.33 3.37 7.93
C SER A 210 -6.54 2.44 7.03
#